data_AF-A0AAV4ZI48-F1
#
_entry.id   AF-A0AAV4ZI48-F1
#
_cell.length_a   1.000
_cell.length_b   1.000
_cell.length_c   1.000
_cell.angle_alpha   90.00
_cell.angle_beta   90.00
_cell.angle_gamma   90.00
#
_symmetry.space_group_name_H-M   'P 1'
#
loop_
_entity.id
_entity.type
_entity.pdbx_description
1 polymer ?
#
loop_
_entity_poly.entity_id
_entity_poly.type
_entity_poly.pdbx_seq_one_letter_code
_entity_poly.pdbx_strand_id
1 'polypeptide(L)'
;MRTAVRLQIYALPGVPAEKLLIDVWQAAGSSRGKAQEVFRRALLLGLRQMCEAGELDDSVVDAVGEERIMGRSRRRRAPSVSAPVFVLPPGADPRLFGGYGGYGAPILEPAPPPPRVAPARPLPPPPEAEAPEYDGAPGELGDLM
;
A
#
# COMPACT_ATOMS: atom_id res chain seq x y z
N MET A 1 -4.09 -15.89 11.28
CA MET A 1 -4.81 -16.89 10.46
C MET A 1 -5.25 -16.26 9.16
N ARG A 2 -5.19 -16.97 8.03
CA ARG A 2 -5.78 -16.51 6.75
C ARG A 2 -7.21 -17.01 6.68
N THR A 3 -8.18 -16.11 6.82
CA THR A 3 -9.61 -16.45 6.70
C THR A 3 -10.01 -16.37 5.23
N ALA A 4 -10.60 -17.44 4.71
CA ALA A 4 -11.16 -17.45 3.37
C ALA A 4 -12.56 -16.82 3.38
N VAL A 5 -12.83 -15.92 2.44
CA VAL A 5 -14.16 -15.34 2.22
C VAL A 5 -14.72 -15.91 0.92
N ARG A 6 -15.99 -16.35 0.96
CA ARG A 6 -16.71 -16.83 -0.23
C ARG A 6 -17.32 -15.64 -0.97
N LEU A 7 -17.04 -15.56 -2.27
CA LEU A 7 -17.70 -14.64 -3.20
C LEU A 7 -18.58 -15.47 -4.14
N GLN A 8 -19.79 -14.98 -4.44
CA GLN A 8 -20.72 -15.63 -5.35
C GLN A 8 -21.18 -14.61 -6.39
N ILE A 9 -21.04 -14.97 -7.67
CA ILE A 9 -21.40 -14.15 -8.82
C ILE A 9 -22.39 -14.97 -9.66
N TYR A 10 -23.48 -14.34 -10.06
CA TYR A 10 -24.49 -14.94 -10.95
C TYR A 10 -24.26 -14.47 -12.38
N ALA A 11 -24.47 -15.37 -13.35
CA ALA A 11 -24.36 -15.08 -14.78
C ALA A 11 -25.60 -15.61 -15.52
N LEU A 12 -26.13 -14.80 -16.43
CA LEU A 12 -27.32 -15.01 -17.23
C LEU A 12 -26.90 -15.54 -18.61
N PRO A 13 -27.29 -16.77 -18.98
CA PRO A 13 -26.87 -17.39 -20.24
C PRO A 13 -27.42 -16.68 -21.50
N GLY A 14 -28.47 -15.86 -21.35
CA GLY A 14 -29.06 -15.09 -22.43
C GLY A 14 -28.25 -13.85 -22.84
N VAL A 15 -27.27 -13.42 -22.03
CA VAL A 15 -26.44 -12.24 -22.31
C VAL A 15 -25.12 -12.71 -22.94
N PRO A 16 -24.75 -12.28 -24.16
CA PRO A 16 -23.56 -12.79 -24.85
C PRO A 16 -22.25 -12.63 -24.05
N ALA A 17 -22.07 -11.49 -23.38
CA ALA A 17 -20.91 -11.25 -22.53
C ALA A 17 -20.85 -12.20 -21.31
N GLU A 18 -22.00 -12.55 -20.74
CA GLU A 18 -22.09 -13.46 -19.61
C GLU A 18 -22.01 -14.92 -20.05
N LYS A 19 -22.45 -15.25 -21.27
CA LYS A 19 -22.23 -16.56 -21.88
C LYS A 19 -20.74 -16.87 -22.01
N LEU A 20 -19.92 -15.90 -22.45
CA LEU A 20 -18.46 -16.05 -22.47
C LEU A 20 -17.91 -16.43 -21.07
N LEU A 21 -18.42 -15.77 -20.02
CA LEU A 21 -18.04 -16.05 -18.64
C LEU A 21 -18.38 -17.50 -18.25
N ILE A 22 -19.56 -17.98 -18.62
CA ILE A 22 -20.00 -19.36 -18.38
C ILE A 22 -19.13 -20.37 -19.16
N ASP A 23 -18.88 -20.11 -20.45
CA ASP A 23 -18.10 -21.00 -21.31
C ASP A 23 -16.65 -21.15 -20.80
N VAL A 24 -16.02 -20.04 -20.40
CA VAL A 24 -14.68 -20.04 -19.80
C VAL A 24 -14.66 -20.79 -18.46
N TRP A 25 -15.70 -20.64 -17.63
CA TRP A 25 -15.82 -21.36 -16.37
C TRP A 25 -15.87 -22.88 -16.59
N GLN A 26 -16.72 -23.32 -17.52
CA GLN A 26 -16.86 -24.74 -17.85
C GLN A 26 -15.55 -25.32 -18.41
N ALA A 27 -14.90 -24.62 -19.34
CA ALA A 27 -13.62 -25.04 -19.90
C ALA A 27 -12.51 -25.15 -18.84
N ALA A 28 -12.44 -24.19 -17.91
CA ALA A 28 -11.47 -24.20 -16.82
C ALA A 28 -11.76 -25.28 -15.76
N GLY A 29 -13.03 -25.67 -15.59
CA GLY A 29 -13.44 -26.79 -14.74
C GLY A 29 -12.93 -28.13 -15.28
N SER A 30 -13.05 -28.35 -16.59
CA SER A 30 -12.54 -29.54 -17.28
C SER A 30 -11.01 -29.65 -17.24
N SER A 31 -10.29 -28.52 -17.13
CA SER A 31 -8.83 -28.48 -17.02
C SER A 31 -8.35 -28.46 -15.57
N ARG A 32 -8.15 -29.66 -14.99
CA ARG A 32 -7.53 -29.85 -13.66
C ARG A 32 -8.25 -29.16 -12.48
N GLY A 33 -9.52 -28.79 -12.60
CA GLY A 33 -10.30 -28.23 -11.50
C GLY A 33 -9.85 -26.83 -11.02
N LYS A 34 -9.22 -26.03 -11.90
CA LYS A 34 -8.64 -24.72 -11.54
C LYS A 34 -9.54 -23.51 -11.83
N ALA A 35 -10.81 -23.72 -12.15
CA ALA A 35 -11.75 -22.65 -12.49
C ALA A 35 -11.73 -21.48 -11.48
N GLN A 36 -11.77 -21.78 -10.18
CA GLN A 36 -11.73 -20.74 -9.15
C GLN A 36 -10.47 -19.88 -9.17
N GLU A 37 -9.29 -20.48 -9.39
CA GLU A 37 -8.03 -19.73 -9.44
C GLU A 37 -7.92 -18.88 -10.70
N VAL A 38 -8.37 -19.43 -11.85
CA VAL A 38 -8.43 -18.68 -13.11
C VAL A 38 -9.34 -17.45 -12.96
N PHE A 39 -10.53 -17.64 -12.41
CA PHE A 39 -11.49 -16.56 -12.21
C PHE A 39 -11.04 -15.55 -11.16
N ARG A 40 -10.39 -15.99 -10.08
CA ARG A 40 -9.79 -15.09 -9.11
C ARG A 40 -8.77 -14.16 -9.77
N ARG A 41 -7.91 -14.69 -10.65
CA ARG A 41 -6.93 -13.87 -11.40
C ARG A 41 -7.62 -12.93 -12.38
N ALA A 42 -8.62 -13.42 -13.12
CA ALA A 42 -9.36 -12.60 -14.07
C ALA A 42 -10.04 -11.41 -13.38
N LEU A 43 -10.69 -11.64 -12.23
CA LEU A 43 -11.31 -10.59 -11.42
C LEU A 43 -10.28 -9.56 -10.94
N LEU A 44 -9.12 -10.00 -10.43
CA LEU A 44 -8.07 -9.08 -10.00
C LEU A 44 -7.49 -8.24 -11.15
N LEU A 45 -7.34 -8.83 -12.34
CA LEU A 45 -6.88 -8.10 -13.52
C LEU A 45 -7.93 -7.12 -14.03
N GLY A 46 -9.19 -7.55 -14.11
CA GLY A 46 -10.31 -6.69 -14.53
C GLY A 46 -10.48 -5.49 -13.60
N LEU A 47 -10.40 -5.69 -12.29
CA LEU A 47 -10.45 -4.59 -11.31
C LEU A 47 -9.34 -3.56 -11.53
N ARG A 48 -8.12 -4.00 -11.86
CA ARG A 48 -7.00 -3.09 -12.17
C ARG A 48 -7.22 -2.34 -13.46
N GLN A 49 -7.67 -3.02 -14.51
CA GLN A 49 -7.96 -2.39 -15.79
C GLN A 49 -9.09 -1.36 -15.68
N MET A 50 -10.18 -1.68 -14.97
CA MET A 50 -11.26 -0.75 -14.71
C MET A 50 -10.79 0.46 -13.90
N CYS A 51 -9.92 0.24 -12.91
CA CYS A 51 -9.34 1.33 -12.12
C CYS A 51 -8.44 2.23 -12.99
N GLU A 52 -7.62 1.65 -13.87
CA GLU A 52 -6.78 2.42 -14.82
C GLU A 52 -7.61 3.17 -15.86
N ALA A 53 -8.74 2.59 -16.30
CA ALA A 53 -9.65 3.20 -17.27
C ALA A 53 -10.59 4.25 -16.64
N GLY A 54 -10.61 4.40 -15.32
CA GLY A 54 -11.57 5.27 -14.62
C GLY A 54 -13.02 4.78 -14.69
N GLU A 55 -13.22 3.49 -14.91
CA GLU A 55 -14.55 2.84 -14.96
C GLU A 55 -15.00 2.32 -13.59
N LEU A 56 -14.09 2.30 -12.60
CA LEU A 56 -14.39 1.91 -11.24
C LEU A 56 -14.99 3.11 -10.48
N ASP A 57 -16.08 2.87 -9.75
CA ASP A 57 -16.75 3.91 -8.95
C ASP A 57 -15.79 4.55 -7.94
N ASP A 58 -15.75 5.89 -7.92
CA ASP A 58 -14.87 6.68 -7.06
C ASP A 58 -15.02 6.32 -5.57
N SER A 59 -16.23 6.00 -5.12
CA SER A 59 -16.47 5.60 -3.73
C SER A 59 -15.77 4.29 -3.37
N VAL A 60 -15.62 3.37 -4.33
CA VAL A 60 -14.90 2.11 -4.16
C VAL A 60 -13.40 2.36 -4.18
N VAL A 61 -12.92 3.23 -5.08
CA VAL A 61 -11.51 3.64 -5.16
C VAL A 61 -11.07 4.32 -3.87
N ASP A 62 -11.87 5.22 -3.31
CA ASP A 62 -11.59 5.93 -2.07
C ASP A 62 -11.56 4.99 -0.85
N ALA A 63 -12.52 4.06 -0.77
CA ALA A 63 -12.61 3.11 0.35
C ALA A 63 -11.43 2.11 0.37
N VAL A 64 -10.97 1.66 -0.79
CA VAL A 64 -9.91 0.63 -0.90
C VAL A 64 -8.52 1.27 -1.07
N GLY A 65 -8.43 2.37 -1.81
CA GLY A 65 -7.22 3.06 -2.23
C GLY A 65 -6.67 2.51 -3.55
N GLU A 66 -6.50 3.40 -4.53
CA GLU A 66 -5.97 3.09 -5.87
C GLU A 66 -4.67 2.26 -5.83
N GLU A 67 -3.70 2.67 -5.00
CA GLU A 67 -2.42 1.96 -4.86
C GLU A 67 -2.59 0.49 -4.45
N ARG A 68 -3.59 0.19 -3.60
CA ARG A 68 -3.87 -1.19 -3.16
C ARG A 68 -4.53 -2.00 -4.27
N ILE A 69 -5.46 -1.41 -5.02
CA ILE A 69 -6.10 -2.04 -6.18
C ILE A 69 -5.03 -2.38 -7.23
N MET A 70 -4.15 -1.42 -7.52
CA MET A 70 -3.04 -1.56 -8.45
C MET A 70 -1.94 -2.50 -7.98
N GLY A 71 -1.97 -2.95 -6.71
CA GLY A 71 -0.93 -3.80 -6.14
C GLY A 71 0.42 -3.10 -6.04
N ARG A 72 0.43 -1.77 -6.08
CA ARG A 72 1.62 -0.95 -5.89
C ARG A 72 1.90 -0.91 -4.39
N SER A 73 3.05 -1.45 -4.00
CA SER A 73 3.50 -1.33 -2.61
C SER A 73 3.60 0.16 -2.28
N ARG A 74 3.01 0.60 -1.15
CA ARG A 74 3.31 1.89 -0.54
C ARG A 74 4.81 1.90 -0.20
N ARG A 75 5.66 2.15 -1.20
CA ARG A 75 6.97 2.76 -0.92
C ARG A 75 6.61 4.07 -0.27
N ARG A 76 6.81 4.17 1.05
CA ARG A 76 6.81 5.45 1.75
C ARG A 76 7.65 6.37 0.89
N ARG A 77 7.02 7.28 0.14
CA ARG A 77 7.76 8.37 -0.51
C ARG A 77 8.41 9.09 0.66
N ALA A 78 9.72 8.90 0.81
CA ALA A 78 10.51 9.86 1.56
C ALA A 78 10.12 11.23 1.02
N PRO A 79 9.87 12.24 1.87
CA PRO A 79 9.49 13.56 1.40
C PRO A 79 10.52 13.98 0.36
N SER A 80 10.05 14.16 -0.88
CA SER A 80 10.91 14.63 -1.96
C SER A 80 11.47 15.95 -1.49
N VAL A 81 12.78 15.98 -1.23
CA VAL A 81 13.52 17.22 -1.02
C VAL A 81 13.22 18.08 -2.23
N SER A 82 12.51 19.19 -2.00
CA SER A 82 12.18 20.17 -3.03
C SER A 82 13.48 20.51 -3.76
N ALA A 83 13.51 20.30 -5.08
CA ALA A 83 14.65 20.73 -5.88
C ALA A 83 14.83 22.25 -5.63
N PRO A 84 16.05 22.74 -5.36
CA PRO A 84 16.26 24.16 -5.14
C PRO A 84 15.86 24.91 -6.41
N VAL A 85 14.87 25.79 -6.29
CA VAL A 85 14.54 26.76 -7.34
C VAL A 85 15.74 27.70 -7.44
N PHE A 86 16.50 27.58 -8.52
CA PHE A 86 17.52 28.57 -8.85
C PHE A 86 16.82 29.85 -9.29
N VAL A 87 16.72 30.81 -8.36
CA VAL A 87 16.29 32.18 -8.66
C VAL A 87 17.47 32.89 -9.32
N LEU A 88 17.32 33.18 -10.61
CA LEU A 88 18.28 34.01 -11.33
C LEU A 88 18.22 35.44 -10.74
N PRO A 89 19.34 36.05 -10.33
CA PRO A 89 19.33 37.39 -9.76
C PRO A 89 18.84 38.42 -10.81
N PRO A 90 18.09 39.46 -10.38
CA PRO A 90 17.55 40.46 -11.29
C PRO A 90 18.71 41.23 -11.94
N GLY A 91 18.86 41.07 -13.26
CA GLY A 91 19.92 41.70 -14.07
C GLY A 91 20.80 40.73 -14.85
N ALA A 92 20.65 39.40 -14.69
CA ALA A 92 21.41 38.43 -15.49
C ALA A 92 20.82 38.27 -16.90
N ASP A 93 21.61 38.58 -17.93
CA ASP A 93 21.24 38.46 -19.34
C ASP A 93 21.29 36.99 -19.81
N PRO A 94 20.17 36.37 -20.24
CA PRO A 94 20.13 34.96 -20.61
C PRO A 94 20.94 34.61 -21.88
N ARG A 95 21.49 35.60 -22.58
CA ARG A 95 22.29 35.39 -23.80
C ARG A 95 23.77 35.05 -23.58
N LEU A 96 24.28 35.16 -22.35
CA LEU A 96 25.68 34.82 -22.04
C LEU A 96 25.90 33.31 -21.81
N PHE A 97 24.84 32.50 -21.76
CA PHE A 97 24.92 31.05 -21.60
C PHE A 97 24.92 30.29 -22.93
N GLY A 98 25.61 30.82 -23.95
CA GLY A 98 25.74 30.20 -25.27
C GLY A 98 27.20 30.00 -25.67
N GLY A 99 27.73 28.79 -25.50
CA GLY A 99 29.07 28.46 -26.02
C GLY A 99 29.64 27.12 -25.55
N TYR A 100 29.31 26.05 -26.29
CA TYR A 100 30.00 24.76 -26.46
C TYR A 100 31.13 24.35 -25.48
N GLY A 101 30.83 23.32 -24.68
CA GLY A 101 31.54 22.03 -24.66
C GLY A 101 33.04 22.00 -24.31
N GLY A 102 33.36 21.60 -23.08
CA GLY A 102 34.71 21.12 -22.73
C GLY A 102 34.96 21.06 -21.22
N TYR A 103 34.85 19.86 -20.65
CA TYR A 103 35.39 19.39 -19.36
C TYR A 103 35.84 20.43 -18.32
N GLY A 104 35.03 20.54 -17.26
CA GLY A 104 35.46 21.06 -15.97
C GLY A 104 34.48 20.57 -14.91
N ALA A 105 34.61 19.31 -14.49
CA ALA A 105 33.90 18.84 -13.31
C ALA A 105 34.24 19.79 -12.15
N PRO A 106 33.27 20.43 -11.49
CA PRO A 106 33.57 21.17 -10.28
C PRO A 106 34.13 20.17 -9.28
N ILE A 107 35.32 20.46 -8.75
CA ILE A 107 35.90 19.72 -7.64
C ILE A 107 34.88 19.80 -6.50
N LEU A 108 34.15 18.70 -6.30
CA LEU A 108 33.28 18.51 -5.15
C LEU A 108 34.19 18.43 -3.94
N GLU A 109 34.31 19.54 -3.22
CA GLU A 109 34.82 19.52 -1.87
C GLU A 109 34.01 18.48 -1.08
N PRO A 110 34.64 17.47 -0.46
CA PRO A 110 33.90 16.46 0.29
C PRO A 110 33.17 17.16 1.42
N ALA A 111 31.84 17.10 1.36
CA ALA A 111 30.98 17.64 2.41
C ALA A 111 31.44 17.06 3.78
N PRO A 112 31.49 17.90 4.83
CA PRO A 112 31.89 17.44 6.15
C PRO A 112 31.01 16.25 6.57
N PRO A 113 31.59 15.20 7.17
CA PRO A 113 30.81 14.04 7.57
C PRO A 113 29.69 14.48 8.51
N PRO A 114 28.47 13.92 8.36
CA PRO A 114 27.36 14.27 9.21
C PRO A 114 27.72 14.00 10.68
N PRO A 115 27.28 14.84 11.63
CA PRO A 115 27.53 14.60 13.04
C PRO A 115 26.97 13.22 13.39
N ARG A 116 27.84 12.34 13.93
CA ARG A 116 27.42 11.05 14.46
C ARG A 116 26.48 11.31 15.63
N VAL A 117 25.18 11.21 15.38
CA VAL A 117 24.17 11.16 16.44
C VAL A 117 24.42 9.87 17.19
N ALA A 118 24.82 9.98 18.45
CA ALA A 118 24.98 8.85 19.35
C ALA A 118 23.66 8.07 19.43
N PRO A 119 23.70 6.71 19.53
CA PRO A 119 22.49 5.93 19.64
C PRO A 119 21.68 6.42 20.85
N ALA A 120 20.43 6.81 20.59
CA ALA A 120 19.48 7.14 21.63
C ALA A 120 19.37 5.94 22.58
N ARG A 121 19.61 6.18 23.88
CA ARG A 121 19.35 5.17 24.91
C ARG A 121 17.88 4.72 24.79
N PRO A 122 17.59 3.42 24.94
CA PRO A 122 16.22 2.95 25.08
C PRO A 122 15.54 3.70 26.23
N LEU A 123 14.33 4.21 25.98
CA LEU A 123 13.47 4.69 27.07
C LEU A 123 13.24 3.54 28.06
N PRO A 124 13.24 3.81 29.38
CA PRO A 124 12.90 2.80 30.37
C PRO A 124 11.49 2.26 30.12
N PRO A 125 11.24 0.97 30.39
CA PRO A 125 9.92 0.39 30.27
C PRO A 125 8.93 1.13 31.19
N PRO A 126 7.66 1.24 30.78
CA PRO A 126 6.61 1.78 31.64
C PRO A 126 6.49 0.94 32.92
N PRO A 127 6.15 1.56 34.07
CA PRO A 127 5.97 0.83 35.31
C PRO A 127 4.88 -0.24 35.14
N GLU A 128 5.16 -1.43 35.65
CA GLU A 128 4.22 -2.55 35.71
C GLU A 128 2.99 -2.09 36.48
N ALA A 129 1.81 -2.22 35.86
CA ALA A 129 0.57 -2.01 36.56
C ALA A 129 0.48 -3.03 37.69
N GLU A 130 0.43 -2.55 38.93
CA GLU A 130 0.12 -3.33 40.12
C GLU A 130 -1.16 -4.12 39.83
N ALA A 131 -1.04 -5.45 39.78
CA ALA A 131 -2.20 -6.32 39.79
C ALA A 131 -2.96 -6.04 41.09
N PRO A 132 -4.30 -5.90 41.07
CA PRO A 132 -5.05 -5.76 42.30
C PRO A 132 -4.78 -7.00 43.17
N GLU A 133 -4.26 -6.77 44.37
CA GLU A 133 -4.17 -7.76 45.43
C GLU A 133 -5.55 -8.43 45.56
N TYR A 134 -5.61 -9.70 45.21
CA TYR A 134 -6.76 -10.53 45.54
C TYR A 134 -6.67 -10.79 47.04
N ASP A 135 -7.31 -9.91 47.82
CA ASP A 135 -7.50 -10.07 49.26
C ASP A 135 -8.38 -11.31 49.49
N GLY A 136 -7.70 -12.44 49.64
CA GLY A 136 -8.32 -13.70 50.02
C GLY A 136 -8.79 -13.63 51.46
N ALA A 137 -10.02 -13.18 51.67
CA ALA A 137 -10.75 -13.41 52.91
C ALA A 137 -11.51 -14.75 52.81
N PRO A 138 -11.13 -15.79 53.60
CA PRO A 138 -11.94 -16.98 53.75
C PRO A 138 -12.90 -16.75 54.92
N GLY A 139 -14.21 -16.79 54.68
CA GLY A 139 -15.14 -16.73 55.80
C GLY A 139 -16.61 -16.66 55.41
N GLU A 140 -17.37 -17.59 56.00
CA GLU A 140 -18.80 -17.53 56.32
C GLU A 140 -19.77 -17.79 55.15
N LEU A 141 -20.27 -19.03 55.03
CA LEU A 141 -21.49 -19.55 55.68
C LEU A 141 -22.77 -18.90 55.15
N GLY A 142 -23.59 -19.70 54.49
CA GLY A 142 -24.91 -19.30 54.00
C GLY A 142 -25.67 -20.45 53.36
N ASP A 143 -25.75 -21.57 54.08
CA ASP A 143 -26.78 -22.58 53.89
C ASP A 143 -28.14 -21.90 54.11
N LEU A 144 -29.00 -21.80 53.09
CA LEU A 144 -30.47 -21.61 53.22
C LEU A 144 -31.16 -21.55 51.85
N MET A 145 -32.02 -22.56 51.65
CA MET A 145 -33.18 -22.67 50.73
C MET A 145 -32.92 -23.10 49.29
#